data_AF-A0A944QC04-F1
#
_entry.id   AF-A0A944QC04-F1
#
_cell.length_a   1.000
_cell.length_b   1.000
_cell.length_c   1.000
_cell.angle_alpha   90.00
_cell.angle_beta   90.00
_cell.angle_gamma   90.00
#
_symmetry.space_group_name_H-M   'P 1'
#
loop_
_entity.id
_entity.type
_entity.pdbx_description
1 polymer ?
#
loop_
_entity_poly.entity_id
_entity_poly.type
_entity_poly.pdbx_seq_one_letter_code
_entity_poly.pdbx_strand_id
1 'polypeptide(L)'
;MGSARRTEAILDETFRNLKQSRPDLDPLKLDRTRELMRSAIPDCIVNDNQPLEQVFVDLPDPRDAHVMAAALKVQAQVIVTKNLKHLPRKR
;
A
#
# COMPACT_ATOMS: atom_id res chain seq x y z
N MET A 1 15.12 13.28 -4.26
CA MET A 1 13.89 13.67 -3.54
C MET A 1 12.91 12.52 -3.69
N GLY A 2 12.50 11.85 -2.60
CA GLY A 2 11.68 10.64 -2.69
C GLY A 2 10.21 10.98 -2.99
N SER A 3 9.61 10.30 -3.98
CA SER A 3 8.17 10.40 -4.29
C SER A 3 7.42 9.21 -3.71
N ALA A 4 6.22 9.39 -3.17
CA ALA A 4 5.41 8.28 -2.70
C ALA A 4 4.94 7.40 -3.88
N ARG A 5 5.21 6.09 -3.80
CA ARG A 5 4.82 5.07 -4.79
C ARG A 5 3.90 4.03 -4.13
N ARG A 6 2.92 3.51 -4.87
CA ARG A 6 1.93 2.52 -4.39
C ARG A 6 1.33 1.75 -5.57
N THR A 7 0.73 0.59 -5.35
CA THR A 7 -0.08 -0.10 -6.38
C THR A 7 -1.56 0.27 -6.23
N GLU A 8 -2.38 -0.04 -7.23
CA GLU A 8 -3.85 0.04 -7.10
C GLU A 8 -4.37 -0.84 -5.96
N ALA A 9 -3.80 -2.04 -5.80
CA ALA A 9 -4.18 -2.97 -4.73
C ALA A 9 -3.95 -2.39 -3.32
N ILE A 10 -2.84 -1.67 -3.11
CA ILE A 10 -2.56 -0.99 -1.84
C ILE A 10 -3.59 0.11 -1.57
N LEU A 11 -3.98 0.88 -2.59
CA LEU A 11 -5.03 1.89 -2.45
C LEU A 11 -6.40 1.26 -2.17
N ASP A 12 -6.77 0.22 -2.90
CA ASP A 12 -8.02 -0.54 -2.70
C ASP A 12 -8.12 -1.04 -1.26
N GLU A 13 -7.07 -1.70 -0.77
CA GLU A 13 -7.03 -2.23 0.58
C GLU A 13 -7.10 -1.12 1.62
N THR A 14 -6.31 -0.04 1.45
CA THR A 14 -6.29 1.09 2.38
C THR A 14 -7.68 1.71 2.52
N PHE A 15 -8.36 1.98 1.40
CA PHE A 15 -9.67 2.63 1.42
C PHE A 15 -10.79 1.69 1.86
N ARG A 16 -10.70 0.38 1.56
CA ARG A 16 -11.61 -0.63 2.09
C ARG A 16 -11.53 -0.69 3.63
N ASN A 17 -10.32 -0.77 4.17
CA ASN A 17 -10.09 -0.81 5.61
C ASN A 17 -10.48 0.52 6.29
N LEU A 18 -10.24 1.65 5.62
CA LEU A 18 -10.63 2.97 6.13
C LEU A 18 -12.16 3.09 6.25
N LYS A 19 -12.91 2.69 5.22
CA LYS A 19 -14.38 2.69 5.26
C LYS A 19 -14.92 1.81 6.39
N GLN A 20 -14.32 0.65 6.63
CA GLN A 20 -14.72 -0.26 7.70
C GLN A 20 -14.39 0.29 9.10
N SER A 21 -13.21 0.90 9.26
CA SER A 21 -12.74 1.40 10.56
C SER A 21 -13.28 2.78 10.93
N ARG A 22 -13.78 3.54 9.96
CA ARG A 22 -14.30 4.90 10.12
C ARG A 22 -15.67 5.06 9.45
N PRO A 23 -16.70 4.35 9.93
CA PRO A 23 -18.05 4.45 9.39
C PRO A 23 -18.68 5.84 9.61
N ASP A 24 -18.07 6.66 10.47
CA ASP A 24 -18.42 8.07 10.68
C ASP A 24 -18.05 8.97 9.50
N LEU A 25 -17.18 8.52 8.60
CA LEU A 25 -16.77 9.27 7.42
C LEU A 25 -17.66 8.98 6.22
N ASP A 26 -17.97 10.03 5.46
CA ASP A 26 -18.74 9.94 4.22
C ASP A 26 -18.01 9.05 3.17
N PRO A 27 -18.59 7.90 2.77
CA PRO A 27 -17.97 7.00 1.82
C PRO A 27 -17.67 7.64 0.46
N LEU A 28 -18.50 8.58 0.00
CA LEU A 28 -18.30 9.25 -1.29
C LEU A 28 -17.08 10.18 -1.24
N LYS A 29 -16.84 10.83 -0.10
CA LYS A 29 -15.63 11.64 0.10
C LYS A 29 -14.39 10.77 0.16
N LEU A 30 -14.49 9.56 0.73
CA LEU A 30 -13.38 8.60 0.73
C LEU A 30 -13.05 8.14 -0.69
N ASP A 31 -14.05 7.82 -1.50
CA ASP A 31 -13.84 7.44 -2.90
C ASP A 31 -13.22 8.58 -3.72
N ARG A 32 -13.70 9.82 -3.53
CA ARG A 32 -13.07 10.99 -4.14
C ARG A 32 -11.62 11.16 -3.70
N THR A 33 -11.33 10.98 -2.42
CA THR A 33 -9.97 11.12 -1.88
C THR A 33 -9.04 10.06 -2.47
N ARG A 34 -9.53 8.83 -2.67
CA ARG A 34 -8.78 7.75 -3.32
C ARG A 34 -8.36 8.13 -4.74
N GLU A 35 -9.28 8.66 -5.55
CA GLU A 35 -8.96 9.12 -6.91
C GLU A 35 -7.98 10.31 -6.93
N LEU A 36 -8.12 11.23 -5.99
CA LEU A 36 -7.16 12.33 -5.82
C LEU A 36 -5.77 11.78 -5.44
N MET A 37 -5.68 10.84 -4.49
CA MET A 37 -4.41 10.22 -4.11
C MET A 37 -3.76 9.45 -5.27
N ARG A 38 -4.56 8.77 -6.09
CA ARG A 38 -4.13 8.05 -7.29
C ARG A 38 -3.52 8.98 -8.35
N SER A 39 -4.04 10.20 -8.48
CA SER A 39 -3.61 11.17 -9.50
C SER A 39 -2.66 12.27 -9.00
N ALA A 40 -2.46 12.39 -7.68
CA ALA A 40 -1.72 13.50 -7.08
C ALA A 40 -0.22 13.56 -7.41
N ILE A 41 0.40 12.42 -7.73
CA ILE A 41 1.84 12.31 -7.95
C ILE A 41 2.07 11.63 -9.30
N PRO A 42 2.85 12.24 -10.22
CA PRO A 42 3.25 11.60 -11.46
C PRO A 42 3.92 10.25 -11.20
N ASP A 43 3.54 9.23 -11.98
CA ASP A 43 4.07 7.85 -11.89
C ASP A 43 3.99 7.19 -10.51
N CYS A 44 3.04 7.63 -9.66
CA CYS A 44 2.92 7.07 -8.32
C CYS A 44 2.37 5.65 -8.28
N ILE A 45 1.71 5.20 -9.36
CA ILE A 45 1.21 3.84 -9.47
C ILE A 45 2.32 2.90 -9.97
N VAL A 46 2.59 1.87 -9.19
CA VAL A 46 3.50 0.79 -9.52
C VAL A 46 2.70 -0.32 -10.19
N ASN A 47 3.17 -0.76 -11.36
CA ASN A 47 2.59 -1.84 -12.14
C ASN A 47 3.61 -2.99 -12.27
N ASP A 48 3.15 -4.15 -12.73
CA ASP A 48 3.96 -5.33 -13.06
C ASP A 48 4.91 -5.77 -11.93
N ASN A 49 4.39 -5.77 -10.71
CA ASN A 49 5.10 -6.23 -9.51
C ASN A 49 4.68 -7.65 -9.08
N GLN A 50 3.60 -8.20 -9.63
CA GLN A 50 3.08 -9.54 -9.30
C GLN A 50 4.12 -10.66 -9.41
N PRO A 51 5.03 -10.68 -10.42
CA PRO A 51 6.08 -11.71 -10.48
C PRO A 51 7.03 -11.67 -9.29
N LEU A 52 7.21 -10.49 -8.67
CA LEU A 52 8.09 -10.31 -7.51
C LEU A 52 7.43 -10.77 -6.21
N GLU A 53 6.10 -10.91 -6.16
CA GLU A 53 5.39 -11.38 -4.96
C GLU A 53 5.82 -12.79 -4.57
N GLN A 54 6.13 -13.64 -5.55
CA GLN A 54 6.57 -15.02 -5.37
C GLN A 54 7.92 -15.14 -4.63
N VAL A 55 8.70 -14.05 -4.57
CA VAL A 55 9.97 -14.02 -3.83
C VAL A 55 9.74 -13.93 -2.32
N PHE A 56 8.58 -13.44 -1.89
CA PHE A 56 8.25 -13.19 -0.48
C PHE A 56 7.42 -14.32 0.13
N VAL A 57 8.03 -15.50 0.29
CA VAL A 57 7.35 -16.72 0.76
C VAL A 57 7.24 -16.85 2.28
N ASP A 58 8.13 -16.21 3.04
CA ASP A 58 8.24 -16.36 4.50
C ASP A 58 7.80 -15.10 5.28
N LEU A 59 6.81 -14.37 4.75
CA LEU A 59 6.27 -13.20 5.45
C LEU A 59 5.35 -13.61 6.61
N PRO A 60 5.36 -12.88 7.74
CA PRO A 60 4.43 -13.12 8.84
C PRO A 60 2.95 -12.97 8.44
N ASP A 61 2.64 -12.12 7.46
CA ASP A 61 1.37 -12.12 6.74
C ASP A 61 1.64 -12.29 5.23
N PRO A 62 1.22 -13.41 4.62
CA PRO A 62 1.38 -13.63 3.17
C PRO A 62 0.72 -12.53 2.32
N ARG A 63 -0.31 -11.84 2.84
CA ARG A 63 -0.97 -10.75 2.11
C ARG A 63 -0.07 -9.52 1.94
N ASP A 64 0.96 -9.35 2.77
CA ASP A 64 1.89 -8.23 2.66
C ASP A 64 2.90 -8.40 1.49
N ALA A 65 2.94 -9.56 0.82
CA ALA A 65 3.84 -9.84 -0.30
C ALA A 65 3.73 -8.81 -1.43
N HIS A 66 2.51 -8.35 -1.73
CA HIS A 66 2.29 -7.33 -2.77
C HIS A 66 2.89 -5.96 -2.41
N VAL A 67 2.90 -5.61 -1.11
CA VAL A 67 3.54 -4.38 -0.61
C VAL A 67 5.05 -4.48 -0.76
N MET A 68 5.61 -5.62 -0.39
CA MET A 68 7.05 -5.89 -0.49
C MET A 68 7.52 -5.93 -1.95
N ALA A 69 6.74 -6.55 -2.83
CA ALA A 69 6.99 -6.56 -4.27
C ALA A 69 6.98 -5.15 -4.87
N ALA A 70 6.00 -4.33 -4.50
CA ALA A 70 5.93 -2.93 -4.95
C ALA A 70 7.15 -2.13 -4.46
N ALA A 71 7.52 -2.29 -3.19
CA ALA A 71 8.67 -1.64 -2.58
C ALA A 71 9.98 -2.05 -3.27
N LEU A 72 10.17 -3.35 -3.54
CA LEU A 72 11.32 -3.88 -4.24
C LEU A 72 11.41 -3.34 -5.67
N LYS A 73 10.29 -3.35 -6.42
CA LYS A 73 10.21 -2.88 -7.82
C LYS A 73 10.71 -1.45 -8.00
N VAL A 74 10.35 -0.56 -7.07
CA VAL A 74 10.72 0.86 -7.13
C VAL A 74 11.93 1.21 -6.26
N GLN A 75 12.57 0.20 -5.66
CA GLN A 75 13.68 0.38 -4.72
C GLN A 75 13.34 1.39 -3.61
N ALA A 76 12.14 1.24 -3.03
CA ALA A 76 11.65 2.12 -1.99
C ALA A 76 12.59 2.10 -0.77
N GLN A 77 13.02 3.28 -0.33
CA GLN A 77 13.88 3.42 0.85
C GLN A 77 13.11 3.30 2.16
N VAL A 78 11.80 3.60 2.14
CA VAL A 78 10.93 3.63 3.31
C VAL A 78 9.56 3.08 2.94
N ILE A 79 9.03 2.20 3.79
CA ILE A 79 7.63 1.76 3.77
C ILE A 79 6.90 2.46 4.92
N VAL A 80 5.84 3.18 4.59
CA VAL A 80 4.98 3.86 5.60
C VAL A 80 3.70 3.04 5.75
N THR A 81 3.46 2.50 6.94
CA THR A 81 2.27 1.69 7.23
C THR A 81 1.70 2.02 8.61
N LYS A 82 0.37 1.89 8.74
CA LYS A 82 -0.32 1.86 10.05
C LYS A 82 -0.41 0.44 10.61
N ASN A 83 -0.18 -0.59 9.80
CA ASN A 83 -0.21 -1.99 10.24
C ASN A 83 1.15 -2.41 10.79
N LEU A 84 1.34 -2.26 12.10
CA LEU A 84 2.59 -2.62 12.78
C LEU A 84 2.61 -4.05 13.32
N LYS A 85 1.50 -4.80 13.18
CA LYS A 85 1.32 -6.10 13.84
C LYS A 85 2.30 -7.17 13.35
N HIS A 86 2.62 -7.13 12.07
CA HIS A 86 3.45 -8.12 11.38
C HIS A 86 4.90 -7.69 11.20
N LEU A 87 5.27 -6.52 11.75
CA LEU A 87 6.64 -6.02 11.69
C LEU A 87 7.45 -6.49 12.91
N PRO A 88 8.75 -6.76 12.73
CA PRO A 88 9.63 -7.04 13.85
C PRO A 88 9.60 -5.86 14.82
N ARG A 89 9.36 -6.12 16.10
CA ARG A 89 9.55 -5.12 17.15
C ARG A 89 11.02 -4.70 17.15
N LYS A 90 11.27 -3.39 17.30
CA LYS A 90 12.63 -2.88 17.50
C LYS A 90 13.32 -3.71 18.58
N ARG A 91 14.51 -4.23 18.26
CA ARG A 91 15.46 -4.71 19.26
C ARG A 91 16.05 -3.52 20.01
#